data_AF-A0A2X2AV32-F1
#
_entry.id   AF-A0A2X2AV32-F1
#
_cell.length_a   1.000
_cell.length_b   1.000
_cell.length_c   1.000
_cell.angle_alpha   90.00
_cell.angle_beta   90.00
_cell.angle_gamma   90.00
#
_symmetry.space_group_name_H-M   'P 1'
#
loop_
_entity.id
_entity.type
_entity.pdbx_description
1 polymer ?
#
loop_
_entity_poly.entity_id
_entity_poly.type
_entity_poly.pdbx_seq_one_letter_code
_entity_poly.pdbx_strand_id
1 'polypeptide(L)'
;MIDASEVREEDENFKNAVDYMFEALEKEKPNHFAVKQYKKYKLAAGKTAKSILISCGARLAPFDIEELRDLMKEDELELDTLGEKKTALFVIISDTDDTFNFVVSIMYSQLFNLLCDKADDEYGGRLPVHVRCLLDEFANIGLIPKFEKLIAILEVEKYQLV
;
A
#
# COMPACT_ATOMS: atom_id res chain seq x y z
N MET A 1 -14.62 -1.93 -8.15
CA MET A 1 -15.36 -1.15 -7.12
C MET A 1 -15.43 0.33 -7.49
N ILE A 2 -14.37 0.91 -8.05
CA ILE A 2 -14.41 2.29 -8.57
C ILE A 2 -15.44 2.46 -9.71
N ASP A 3 -15.64 1.41 -10.50
CA ASP A 3 -16.63 1.37 -11.61
C ASP A 3 -18.07 1.50 -11.12
N ALA A 4 -18.32 1.17 -9.85
CA ALA A 4 -19.63 1.30 -9.21
C ALA A 4 -19.86 2.70 -8.60
N SER A 5 -18.91 3.63 -8.73
CA SER A 5 -18.95 5.00 -8.20
C SER A 5 -19.47 6.02 -9.22
N GLU A 6 -20.49 5.68 -10.02
CA GLU A 6 -21.02 6.57 -11.05
C GLU A 6 -21.42 7.95 -10.48
N VAL A 7 -21.06 9.02 -11.20
CA VAL A 7 -21.44 10.40 -10.87
C VAL A 7 -22.23 10.99 -12.03
N ARG A 8 -23.43 11.49 -11.74
CA ARG A 8 -24.29 12.20 -12.68
C ARG A 8 -24.18 13.70 -12.44
N GLU A 9 -23.76 14.44 -13.46
CA GLU A 9 -23.55 15.91 -13.34
C GLU A 9 -24.86 16.68 -13.22
N GLU A 10 -25.94 16.16 -13.82
CA GLU A 10 -27.25 16.82 -13.90
C GLU A 10 -28.20 16.40 -12.77
N ASP A 11 -27.79 15.45 -11.92
CA ASP A 11 -28.60 14.91 -10.82
C ASP A 11 -27.76 14.78 -9.55
N GLU A 12 -27.74 15.84 -8.76
CA GLU A 12 -27.01 15.89 -7.47
C GLU A 12 -27.60 14.92 -6.42
N ASN A 13 -28.83 14.47 -6.60
CA ASN A 13 -29.49 13.53 -5.68
C ASN A 13 -29.25 12.07 -6.08
N PHE A 14 -28.60 11.82 -7.21
CA PHE A 14 -28.25 10.47 -7.63
C PHE A 14 -27.33 9.80 -6.61
N LYS A 15 -27.68 8.56 -6.25
CA LYS A 15 -26.88 7.69 -5.39
C LYS A 15 -26.46 6.44 -6.14
N ASN A 16 -25.18 6.15 -6.15
CA ASN A 16 -24.60 4.93 -6.69
C ASN A 16 -24.46 3.84 -5.61
N ALA A 17 -23.97 2.66 -5.99
CA ALA A 17 -23.82 1.54 -5.05
C ALA A 17 -22.87 1.87 -3.89
N VAL A 18 -21.81 2.63 -4.17
CA VAL A 18 -20.81 3.02 -3.16
C VAL A 18 -21.39 4.03 -2.17
N ASP A 19 -22.27 4.94 -2.62
CA ASP A 19 -23.01 5.85 -1.73
C ASP A 19 -23.81 5.05 -0.68
N TYR A 20 -24.55 4.03 -1.12
CA TYR A 20 -25.33 3.19 -0.20
C TYR A 20 -24.44 2.40 0.77
N MET A 21 -23.26 1.93 0.34
CA MET A 21 -22.31 1.26 1.24
C MET A 21 -21.80 2.21 2.34
N PHE A 22 -21.48 3.45 1.99
CA PHE A 22 -21.04 4.45 2.98
C PHE A 22 -22.17 4.91 3.89
N GLU A 23 -23.41 4.98 3.40
CA GLU A 23 -24.58 5.27 4.24
C GLU A 23 -24.87 4.14 5.24
N ALA A 24 -24.73 2.88 4.83
CA ALA A 24 -24.84 1.74 5.73
C ALA A 24 -23.74 1.79 6.81
N LEU A 25 -22.49 2.03 6.40
CA LEU A 25 -21.36 2.19 7.32
C LEU A 25 -21.56 3.37 8.28
N GLU A 26 -22.14 4.47 7.81
CA GLU A 26 -22.45 5.63 8.65
C GLU A 26 -23.50 5.31 9.72
N LYS A 27 -24.55 4.54 9.38
CA LYS A 27 -25.57 4.13 10.36
C LYS A 27 -24.98 3.29 11.48
N GLU A 28 -24.04 2.40 11.16
CA GLU A 28 -23.37 1.55 12.16
C GLU A 28 -22.27 2.29 12.93
N LYS A 29 -21.45 3.09 12.23
CA LYS A 29 -20.27 3.78 12.76
C LYS A 29 -20.20 5.22 12.24
N PRO A 30 -21.00 6.16 12.80
CA PRO A 30 -21.10 7.53 12.28
C PRO A 30 -19.77 8.30 12.25
N ASN A 31 -18.87 7.98 13.18
CA ASN A 31 -17.58 8.65 13.32
C ASN A 31 -16.42 7.95 12.59
N HIS A 32 -16.68 6.92 11.78
CA HIS A 32 -15.66 6.18 11.06
C HIS A 32 -14.86 7.08 10.11
N PHE A 33 -13.53 6.91 10.05
CA PHE A 33 -12.65 7.72 9.21
C PHE A 33 -13.09 7.71 7.75
N ALA A 34 -13.40 6.53 7.21
CA ALA A 34 -13.82 6.36 5.82
C ALA A 34 -15.10 7.16 5.50
N VAL A 35 -16.10 7.16 6.39
CA VAL A 35 -17.34 7.94 6.24
C VAL A 35 -17.03 9.44 6.17
N LYS A 36 -16.16 9.93 7.06
CA LYS A 36 -15.77 11.34 7.08
C LYS A 36 -15.06 11.77 5.80
N GLN A 37 -14.17 10.93 5.25
CA GLN A 37 -13.48 11.24 3.99
C GLN A 37 -14.43 11.15 2.79
N TYR A 38 -15.33 10.17 2.76
CA TYR A 38 -16.30 10.03 1.68
C TYR A 38 -17.25 11.22 1.61
N LYS A 39 -17.73 11.71 2.75
CA LYS A 39 -18.54 12.95 2.82
C LYS A 39 -17.83 14.16 2.24
N LYS A 40 -16.52 14.30 2.49
CA LYS A 40 -15.72 15.39 1.89
C LYS A 40 -15.63 15.25 0.38
N TYR A 41 -15.45 14.04 -0.13
CA TYR A 41 -15.50 13.77 -1.57
C TYR A 41 -16.86 14.16 -2.18
N LYS A 42 -17.98 13.84 -1.50
CA LYS A 42 -19.34 14.19 -1.96
C LYS A 42 -19.64 15.70 -1.98
N LEU A 43 -18.77 16.56 -1.42
CA LEU A 43 -18.86 18.02 -1.58
C LEU A 43 -18.35 18.49 -2.96
N ALA A 44 -17.63 17.66 -3.70
CA ALA A 44 -17.15 18.01 -5.03
C ALA A 44 -18.30 18.05 -6.04
N ALA A 45 -18.33 19.10 -6.87
CA ALA A 45 -19.27 19.20 -7.99
C ALA A 45 -19.07 18.03 -8.98
N GLY A 46 -20.13 17.65 -9.71
CA GLY A 46 -20.13 16.45 -10.56
C GLY A 46 -18.92 16.33 -11.50
N LYS A 47 -18.53 17.41 -12.17
CA LYS A 47 -17.35 17.44 -13.06
C LYS A 47 -16.04 17.19 -12.30
N THR A 48 -15.88 17.77 -11.12
CA THR A 48 -14.71 17.57 -10.26
C THR A 48 -14.67 16.15 -9.70
N ALA A 49 -15.82 15.64 -9.24
CA ALA A 49 -15.95 14.27 -8.74
C ALA A 49 -15.59 13.22 -9.81
N LYS A 50 -16.02 13.42 -11.07
CA LYS A 50 -15.58 12.58 -12.20
C LYS A 50 -14.07 12.65 -12.44
N SER A 51 -13.48 13.86 -12.42
CA SER A 51 -12.03 14.01 -12.58
C SER A 51 -11.24 13.29 -11.48
N ILE A 52 -11.72 13.34 -10.23
CA ILE A 52 -11.15 12.56 -9.12
C ILE A 52 -11.22 11.06 -9.42
N LEU A 53 -12.40 10.55 -9.81
CA LEU A 53 -12.58 9.12 -10.12
C LEU A 53 -11.70 8.65 -11.27
N ILE A 54 -11.57 9.43 -12.34
CA ILE A 54 -10.68 9.11 -13.47
C ILE A 54 -9.23 9.02 -12.99
N SER A 55 -8.80 9.98 -12.17
CA SER A 55 -7.43 10.00 -11.62
C SER A 55 -7.17 8.83 -10.66
N CYS A 56 -8.17 8.44 -9.85
CA CYS A 56 -8.10 7.25 -9.01
C CYS A 56 -8.06 5.98 -9.87
N GLY A 57 -8.90 5.87 -10.90
CA GLY A 57 -8.95 4.72 -11.80
C GLY A 57 -7.62 4.50 -12.52
N ALA A 58 -7.02 5.57 -13.06
CA ALA A 58 -5.72 5.47 -13.71
C ALA A 58 -4.61 4.96 -12.77
N ARG A 59 -4.64 5.30 -11.48
CA ARG A 59 -3.66 4.79 -10.49
C ARG A 59 -3.94 3.36 -10.03
N LEU A 60 -5.20 2.93 -10.10
CA LEU A 60 -5.62 1.58 -9.72
C LEU A 60 -5.63 0.60 -10.89
N ALA A 61 -5.48 1.09 -12.13
CA ALA A 61 -5.48 0.28 -13.35
C ALA A 61 -4.50 -0.92 -13.33
N PRO A 62 -3.30 -0.85 -12.71
CA PRO A 62 -2.44 -2.03 -12.61
C PRO A 62 -3.12 -3.21 -11.91
N PHE A 63 -4.01 -2.98 -10.94
CA PHE A 63 -4.74 -4.02 -10.20
C PHE A 63 -5.89 -4.65 -11.01
N ASP A 64 -6.14 -4.15 -12.23
CA ASP A 64 -7.05 -4.79 -13.17
C ASP A 64 -6.39 -5.99 -13.89
N ILE A 65 -5.05 -6.07 -13.87
CA ILE A 65 -4.25 -7.19 -14.38
C ILE A 65 -4.46 -8.40 -13.46
N GLU A 66 -4.86 -9.53 -14.02
CA GLU A 66 -5.20 -10.76 -13.28
C GLU A 66 -4.00 -11.28 -12.50
N GLU A 67 -2.82 -11.31 -13.12
CA GLU A 67 -1.58 -11.78 -12.53
C GLU A 67 -1.18 -10.97 -11.31
N LEU A 68 -1.34 -9.64 -11.36
CA LEU A 68 -1.06 -8.79 -10.21
C LEU A 68 -2.10 -8.97 -9.12
N ARG A 69 -3.38 -9.09 -9.49
CA ARG A 69 -4.45 -9.30 -8.52
C ARG A 69 -4.26 -10.61 -7.77
N ASP A 70 -3.88 -11.68 -8.47
CA ASP A 70 -3.62 -12.97 -7.86
C ASP A 70 -2.40 -12.93 -6.94
N LEU A 71 -1.33 -12.24 -7.35
CA LEU A 71 -0.15 -12.01 -6.51
C LEU A 71 -0.48 -11.29 -5.19
N MET A 72 -1.43 -10.35 -5.21
CA MET A 72 -1.78 -9.51 -4.06
C MET A 72 -3.01 -9.99 -3.28
N LYS A 73 -3.57 -11.15 -3.65
CA LYS A 73 -4.84 -11.62 -3.10
C LYS A 73 -4.70 -12.14 -1.67
N GLU A 74 -3.64 -12.91 -1.41
CA GLU A 74 -3.39 -13.56 -0.13
C GLU A 74 -1.97 -13.20 0.34
N ASP A 75 -1.79 -13.06 1.66
CA ASP A 75 -0.47 -12.85 2.25
C ASP A 75 0.21 -14.20 2.52
N GLU A 76 1.22 -14.52 1.71
CA GLU A 76 2.04 -15.72 1.84
C GLU A 76 3.50 -15.42 2.24
N LEU A 77 3.90 -14.14 2.29
CA LEU A 77 5.30 -13.76 2.49
C LEU A 77 5.72 -13.78 3.96
N GLU A 78 4.76 -13.62 4.89
CA GLU A 78 5.01 -13.56 6.34
C GLU A 78 6.17 -12.59 6.67
N LEU A 79 6.13 -11.37 6.10
CA LEU A 79 7.27 -10.43 6.10
C LEU A 79 7.75 -10.08 7.52
N ASP A 80 6.83 -10.07 8.48
CA ASP A 80 7.08 -9.83 9.89
C ASP A 80 7.92 -10.95 10.55
N THR A 81 7.97 -12.16 9.98
CA THR A 81 8.69 -13.31 10.56
C THR A 81 10.17 -13.38 10.15
N LEU A 82 10.61 -12.56 9.19
CA LEU A 82 11.99 -12.60 8.65
C LEU A 82 13.08 -12.34 9.70
N GLY A 83 12.72 -11.72 10.83
CA GLY A 83 13.60 -11.47 11.97
C GLY A 83 13.52 -12.48 13.13
N GLU A 84 12.60 -13.44 13.08
CA GLU A 84 12.38 -14.38 14.18
C GLU A 84 13.10 -15.71 13.97
N LYS A 85 13.09 -16.19 12.71
CA LYS A 85 13.70 -17.43 12.26
C LYS A 85 14.61 -17.14 11.08
N LYS A 86 15.58 -18.04 10.83
CA LYS A 86 16.46 -17.90 9.67
C LYS A 86 15.65 -18.07 8.39
N THR A 87 15.48 -16.99 7.64
CA THR A 87 14.71 -16.93 6.40
C THR A 87 15.54 -16.25 5.30
N ALA A 88 15.36 -16.69 4.06
CA ALA A 88 15.91 -16.02 2.89
C ALA A 88 14.76 -15.66 1.95
N LEU A 89 14.63 -14.38 1.63
CA LEU A 89 13.66 -13.86 0.67
C LEU A 89 14.40 -13.41 -0.59
N PHE A 90 13.96 -13.92 -1.74
CA PHE A 90 14.49 -13.53 -3.04
C PHE A 90 13.45 -12.71 -3.78
N VAL A 91 13.83 -11.53 -4.23
CA VAL A 91 12.98 -10.63 -5.01
C VAL A 91 13.58 -10.55 -6.40
N ILE A 92 12.91 -11.15 -7.38
CA ILE A 92 13.37 -11.20 -8.76
C ILE A 92 12.53 -10.21 -9.55
N ILE A 93 13.18 -9.21 -10.12
CA ILE A 93 12.56 -8.18 -10.95
C ILE A 93 13.08 -8.29 -12.38
N SER A 94 12.34 -7.71 -13.32
CA SER A 94 12.80 -7.57 -14.70
C SER A 94 13.73 -6.37 -14.81
N ASP A 95 14.91 -6.55 -15.41
CA ASP A 95 15.87 -5.47 -15.63
C ASP A 95 15.38 -4.47 -16.70
N THR A 96 14.37 -4.84 -17.49
CA THR A 96 13.91 -4.07 -18.66
C THR A 96 12.45 -3.63 -18.59
N ASP A 97 11.68 -4.14 -17.63
CA ASP A 97 10.26 -3.82 -17.47
C ASP A 97 9.99 -3.27 -16.08
N ASP A 98 9.68 -1.97 -16.02
CA ASP A 98 9.44 -1.22 -14.78
C ASP A 98 7.97 -1.24 -14.32
N THR A 99 7.08 -1.87 -15.09
CA THR A 99 5.62 -1.85 -14.88
C THR A 99 5.22 -2.23 -13.45
N PHE A 100 5.91 -3.20 -12.84
CA PHE A 100 5.58 -3.74 -11.51
C PHE A 100 6.52 -3.30 -10.38
N ASN A 101 7.44 -2.36 -10.64
CA ASN A 101 8.41 -1.91 -9.64
C ASN A 101 7.74 -1.29 -8.40
N PHE A 102 6.53 -0.74 -8.55
CA PHE A 102 5.75 -0.23 -7.42
C PHE A 102 5.36 -1.33 -6.43
N VAL A 103 5.13 -2.57 -6.87
CA VAL A 103 4.78 -3.71 -6.00
C VAL A 103 5.95 -4.02 -5.09
N VAL A 104 7.15 -4.07 -5.66
CA VAL A 104 8.40 -4.30 -4.93
C VAL A 104 8.67 -3.15 -3.96
N SER A 105 8.44 -1.90 -4.39
CA SER A 105 8.56 -0.73 -3.53
C SER A 105 7.59 -0.78 -2.33
N ILE A 106 6.35 -1.23 -2.53
CA ILE A 106 5.37 -1.42 -1.46
C ILE A 106 5.82 -2.55 -0.52
N MET A 107 6.26 -3.69 -1.06
CA MET A 107 6.76 -4.83 -0.29
C MET A 107 7.92 -4.40 0.62
N TYR A 108 8.94 -3.71 0.10
CA TYR A 108 10.03 -3.21 0.93
C TYR A 108 9.56 -2.24 2.01
N SER A 109 8.65 -1.34 1.66
CA SER A 109 8.09 -0.39 2.64
C SER A 109 7.38 -1.12 3.78
N GLN A 110 6.61 -2.16 3.49
CA GLN A 110 5.95 -2.98 4.51
C GLN A 110 6.97 -3.77 5.33
N LEU A 111 7.91 -4.46 4.67
CA LEU A 111 8.96 -5.23 5.32
C LEU A 111 9.70 -4.39 6.37
N PHE A 112 10.21 -3.22 5.99
CA PHE A 112 10.98 -2.42 6.94
C PHE A 112 10.15 -1.88 8.10
N ASN A 113 8.92 -1.41 7.85
CA ASN A 113 8.05 -0.95 8.93
C ASN A 113 7.72 -2.08 9.90
N LEU A 114 7.33 -3.26 9.39
CA LEU A 114 6.99 -4.42 10.21
C LEU A 114 8.17 -4.89 11.07
N LEU A 115 9.38 -4.91 10.50
CA LEU A 115 10.59 -5.29 11.23
C LEU A 115 10.96 -4.28 12.32
N CYS A 116 10.78 -2.97 12.07
CA CYS A 116 11.00 -1.94 13.08
C CYS A 116 9.96 -2.03 14.20
N ASP A 117 8.67 -2.11 13.85
CA ASP A 117 7.57 -2.23 14.81
C ASP A 117 7.78 -3.48 15.69
N LYS A 118 8.15 -4.62 15.11
CA LYS A 118 8.49 -5.83 15.89
C LYS A 118 9.71 -5.65 16.79
N ALA A 119 10.77 -5.03 16.29
CA ALA A 119 11.97 -4.80 17.07
C ALA A 119 11.64 -3.96 18.31
N ASP A 120 10.92 -2.85 18.13
CA ASP A 120 10.57 -1.89 19.17
C ASP A 120 9.54 -2.46 20.16
N ASP A 121 8.43 -3.01 19.66
CA ASP A 121 7.29 -3.38 20.50
C ASP A 121 7.44 -4.76 21.16
N GLU A 122 8.13 -5.71 20.51
CA GLU A 122 8.20 -7.11 20.98
C GLU A 122 9.57 -7.52 21.53
N TYR A 123 10.66 -6.99 20.96
CA TYR A 123 12.03 -7.45 21.28
C TYR A 123 12.92 -6.40 21.94
N GLY A 124 12.38 -5.22 22.28
CA GLY A 124 13.09 -4.18 23.04
C GLY A 124 14.20 -3.50 22.25
N GLY A 125 13.96 -3.22 20.96
CA GLY A 125 14.84 -2.50 20.04
C GLY A 125 15.80 -3.40 19.24
N ARG A 126 15.59 -4.72 19.19
CA ARG A 126 16.40 -5.60 18.34
C ARG A 126 15.77 -6.96 18.06
N LEU A 127 15.66 -7.33 16.78
CA LEU A 127 15.17 -8.65 16.37
C LEU A 127 16.09 -9.82 16.81
N PRO A 128 15.52 -11.01 17.11
CA PRO A 128 16.27 -12.21 17.47
C PRO A 128 17.30 -12.65 16.41
N VAL A 129 16.92 -12.56 15.13
CA VAL A 129 17.77 -12.87 13.98
C VAL A 129 18.07 -11.58 13.23
N HIS A 130 19.34 -11.38 12.91
CA HIS A 130 19.80 -10.26 12.10
C HIS A 130 19.25 -10.37 10.69
N VAL A 131 18.48 -9.38 10.24
CA VAL A 131 18.04 -9.29 8.85
C VAL A 131 19.07 -8.50 8.05
N ARG A 132 19.47 -9.05 6.91
CA ARG A 132 20.37 -8.41 5.96
C ARG A 132 19.67 -8.29 4.63
N CYS A 133 19.58 -7.08 4.10
CA CYS A 133 19.07 -6.81 2.77
C CYS A 133 20.23 -6.58 1.83
N LEU A 134 20.33 -7.41 0.78
CA LEU A 134 21.25 -7.22 -0.33
C LEU A 134 20.42 -6.69 -1.49
N LEU A 135 20.53 -5.40 -1.77
CA LEU A 135 19.71 -4.70 -2.76
C LEU A 135 20.56 -4.41 -3.98
N ASP A 136 20.71 -5.42 -4.84
CA ASP A 136 21.33 -5.22 -6.15
C ASP A 136 20.42 -4.37 -7.04
N GLU A 137 21.02 -3.55 -7.89
CA GLU A 137 20.31 -2.63 -8.80
C GLU A 137 19.25 -1.73 -8.14
N PHE A 138 19.56 -1.16 -6.97
CA PHE A 138 18.63 -0.28 -6.23
C PHE A 138 18.02 0.86 -7.08
N ALA A 139 18.76 1.36 -8.07
CA ALA A 139 18.28 2.40 -8.99
C ALA A 139 17.07 1.95 -9.83
N ASN A 140 16.93 0.65 -10.09
CA ASN A 140 15.88 0.08 -10.94
C ASN A 140 14.58 -0.19 -10.16
N ILE A 141 14.63 -0.35 -8.84
CA ILE A 141 13.44 -0.63 -7.99
C ILE A 141 12.45 0.54 -7.96
N GLY A 142 12.88 1.74 -8.38
CA GLY A 142 12.08 2.95 -8.36
C GLY A 142 12.13 3.65 -6.99
N LEU A 143 11.18 4.55 -6.76
CA LEU A 143 11.19 5.44 -5.59
C LEU A 143 10.53 4.75 -4.39
N ILE A 144 11.33 4.14 -3.52
CA ILE A 144 10.85 3.62 -2.24
C ILE A 144 10.53 4.81 -1.32
N PRO A 145 9.27 5.04 -0.91
CA PRO A 145 8.90 6.18 -0.10
C PRO A 145 9.65 6.18 1.23
N LYS A 146 10.27 7.33 1.59
CA LYS A 146 11.00 7.54 2.85
C LYS A 146 12.20 6.59 3.05
N PHE A 147 12.74 6.00 1.98
CA PHE A 147 13.86 5.08 2.09
C PHE A 147 15.08 5.66 2.81
N GLU A 148 15.41 6.94 2.58
CA GLU A 148 16.50 7.62 3.31
C GLU A 148 16.32 7.60 4.83
N LYS A 149 15.07 7.72 5.32
CA LYS A 149 14.77 7.61 6.75
C LYS A 149 14.82 6.17 7.23
N LEU A 150 14.39 5.22 6.39
CA LEU A 150 14.44 3.79 6.70
C LEU A 150 15.89 3.31 6.80
N ILE A 151 16.77 3.69 5.87
CA ILE A 151 18.22 3.40 5.96
C ILE A 151 18.79 3.92 7.27
N ALA A 152 18.49 5.16 7.65
CA ALA A 152 19.02 5.74 8.87
C ALA A 152 18.57 4.99 10.15
N ILE A 153 17.37 4.43 10.17
CA ILE A 153 16.86 3.61 11.29
C ILE A 153 17.52 2.23 11.26
N LEU A 154 17.62 1.62 10.08
CA LEU A 154 18.22 0.31 9.86
C LEU A 154 19.74 0.30 10.16
N GLU A 155 20.48 1.36 9.84
CA GLU A 155 21.90 1.50 10.18
C GLU A 155 22.14 1.61 11.70
N VAL A 156 21.20 2.22 12.44
CA VAL A 156 21.31 2.41 13.90
C VAL A 156 21.01 1.13 14.68
N GLU A 157 20.13 0.26 14.18
CA GLU A 157 19.70 -0.96 14.89
C GLU A 157 20.45 -2.26 14.56
N LYS A 158 21.61 -2.17 13.89
CA LYS A 158 22.32 -3.32 13.31
C LYS A 158 21.52 -3.96 12.17
N TYR A 159 21.27 -3.27 11.08
CA TYR A 159 21.00 -3.88 9.77
C TYR A 159 22.13 -3.40 8.84
N GLN A 160 22.95 -4.32 8.34
CA GLN A 160 24.00 -3.94 7.37
C GLN A 160 23.39 -4.03 5.97
N LEU A 161 23.22 -2.89 5.32
CA LEU A 161 23.08 -2.80 3.87
C LEU A 161 24.50 -2.90 3.29
N VAL A 162 24.73 -3.86 2.40
CA VAL A 162 25.98 -4.00 1.62
C VAL A 162 25.59 -4.02 0.16
#